data_AF-A0A8K0MZ63-F1
#
_entry.id   AF-A0A8K0MZ63-F1
#
_cell.length_a   1.000
_cell.length_b   1.000
_cell.length_c   1.000
_cell.angle_alpha   90.00
_cell.angle_beta   90.00
_cell.angle_gamma   90.00
#
_symmetry.space_group_name_H-M   'P 1'
#
loop_
_entity.id
_entity.type
_entity.pdbx_description
1 polymer ?
#
loop_
_entity_poly.entity_id
_entity_poly.type
_entity_poly.pdbx_seq_one_letter_code
_entity_poly.pdbx_strand_id
1 'polypeptide(L)'
;MDDQLMDAMCDRLKPVLYTEGSWIVREGDPVNEMLFIMRGKLESMTTNGGRSGFFNSDVLKPGDFCGEELLTWALDPHSTSSLPSSTRSVKTLSEVEAFALMAEDLKFVASQFRRLHSKQLQHTFRLYSPQWRTWAACFIQAAWRRHARKKLEDALHEEEERLQAAMASSAASSPSLGATLYASRFAANVLRTLRRNGTRKGRLQERLPVMLLQKPAEPDFSAEEH
;
A
#
# COMPACT_ATOMS: atom_id res chain seq x y z
N MET A 1 18.83 14.39 -8.72
CA MET A 1 17.88 15.50 -8.95
C MET A 1 18.68 16.63 -9.58
N ASP A 2 18.07 17.60 -10.27
CA ASP A 2 18.81 18.77 -10.77
C ASP A 2 19.32 19.57 -9.55
N ASP A 3 20.61 19.91 -9.49
CA ASP A 3 21.22 20.51 -8.29
C ASP A 3 20.57 21.87 -7.97
N GLN A 4 20.22 22.63 -9.01
CA GLN A 4 19.53 23.92 -8.87
C GLN A 4 18.13 23.79 -8.25
N LEU A 5 17.43 22.69 -8.53
CA LEU A 5 16.11 22.43 -7.95
C LEU A 5 16.23 22.07 -6.48
N MET A 6 17.23 21.24 -6.13
CA MET A 6 17.52 20.89 -4.75
C MET A 6 17.87 22.14 -3.94
N ASP A 7 18.75 22.99 -4.47
CA ASP A 7 19.12 24.26 -3.83
C ASP A 7 17.90 25.14 -3.61
N ALA A 8 17.04 25.32 -4.62
CA ALA A 8 15.83 26.12 -4.51
C ALA A 8 14.82 25.57 -3.49
N MET A 9 14.75 24.25 -3.30
CA MET A 9 13.94 23.65 -2.24
C MET A 9 14.59 23.87 -0.87
N CYS A 10 15.91 23.64 -0.76
CA CYS A 10 16.68 23.80 0.46
C CYS A 10 16.63 25.23 1.01
N ASP A 11 16.67 26.25 0.15
CA ASP A 11 16.56 27.66 0.53
C ASP A 11 15.22 28.00 1.21
N ARG A 12 14.19 27.16 1.02
CA ARG A 12 12.84 27.38 1.56
C ARG A 12 12.50 26.46 2.73
N LEU A 13 13.39 25.54 3.08
CA LEU A 13 13.22 24.67 4.23
C LEU A 13 13.31 25.47 5.53
N LYS A 14 12.33 25.28 6.41
CA LYS A 14 12.31 25.89 7.75
C LYS A 14 12.56 24.81 8.80
N PRO A 15 13.52 25.00 9.72
CA PRO A 15 13.71 24.05 10.82
C PRO A 15 12.50 24.08 11.75
N VAL A 16 12.02 22.90 12.15
CA VAL A 16 10.90 22.72 13.07
C VAL A 16 11.24 21.67 14.13
N LEU A 17 10.66 21.86 15.31
CA LEU A 17 10.84 21.00 16.48
C LEU A 17 9.48 20.55 16.98
N TYR A 18 9.35 19.25 17.22
CA TYR A 18 8.15 18.68 17.84
C TYR A 18 8.53 17.91 19.10
N THR A 19 7.79 18.14 20.17
CA THR A 19 7.89 17.36 21.41
C THR A 19 7.31 15.96 21.22
N GLU A 20 7.69 15.04 22.09
CA GLU A 20 7.12 13.70 22.13
C GLU A 20 5.60 13.72 22.35
N GLY A 21 4.88 12.83 21.65
CA GLY A 21 3.44 12.67 21.80
C GLY A 21 2.57 13.66 21.00
N SER A 22 3.19 14.61 20.30
CA SER A 22 2.54 15.61 19.48
C SER A 22 1.94 15.02 18.21
N TRP A 23 0.74 15.49 17.85
CA TRP A 23 0.12 15.18 16.57
C TRP A 23 0.55 16.23 15.56
N ILE A 24 1.16 15.79 14.47
CA ILE A 24 1.58 16.66 13.38
C ILE A 24 0.42 16.89 12.42
N VAL A 25 -0.23 15.80 12.01
CA VAL A 25 -1.37 15.81 11.11
C VAL A 25 -2.27 14.62 11.42
N ARG A 26 -3.58 14.77 11.25
CA ARG A 26 -4.51 13.63 11.30
C ARG A 26 -5.01 13.30 9.91
N GLU A 27 -5.40 12.06 9.71
CA GLU A 27 -6.04 11.61 8.48
C GLU A 27 -7.30 12.47 8.23
N GLY A 28 -7.39 13.07 7.04
CA GLY A 28 -8.43 14.02 6.66
C GLY A 28 -8.09 15.51 6.83
N ASP A 29 -7.12 15.85 7.68
CA ASP A 29 -6.69 17.25 7.87
C ASP A 29 -6.00 17.78 6.59
N PRO A 30 -6.08 19.09 6.29
CA PRO A 30 -5.32 19.68 5.19
C PRO A 30 -3.82 19.57 5.44
N VAL A 31 -3.06 19.17 4.41
CA VAL A 31 -1.60 19.10 4.46
C VAL A 31 -1.03 20.47 4.09
N ASN A 32 -0.50 21.18 5.07
CA ASN A 32 0.05 22.53 4.88
C ASN A 32 1.56 22.52 4.61
N GLU A 33 2.24 21.47 5.04
CA GLU A 33 3.70 21.34 4.97
C GLU A 33 4.11 19.89 4.73
N MET A 34 5.24 19.74 4.04
CA MET A 34 5.95 18.48 3.88
C MET A 34 7.13 18.47 4.85
N LEU A 35 7.28 17.41 5.63
CA LEU A 35 8.30 17.32 6.68
C LEU A 35 9.39 16.32 6.30
N PHE A 36 10.64 16.73 6.43
CA PHE A 36 11.83 15.90 6.26
C PHE A 36 12.47 15.64 7.61
N ILE A 37 12.52 14.38 8.03
CA ILE A 37 12.91 13.99 9.38
C ILE A 37 14.44 13.92 9.48
N MET A 38 15.02 14.75 10.34
CA MET A 38 16.46 14.76 10.58
C MET A 38 16.84 13.92 11.80
N ARG A 39 16.07 14.03 12.89
CA ARG A 39 16.26 13.26 14.13
C ARG A 39 14.91 12.93 14.77
N GLY A 40 14.88 11.87 15.57
CA GLY A 40 13.68 11.40 16.25
C GLY A 40 12.92 10.31 15.49
N LYS A 41 11.74 9.95 15.99
CA LYS A 41 10.86 8.93 15.42
C LYS A 41 9.42 9.40 15.41
N LEU A 42 8.71 9.07 14.34
CA LEU A 42 7.30 9.35 14.19
C LEU A 42 6.56 8.04 13.87
N GLU A 43 5.33 7.94 14.33
CA GLU A 43 4.39 6.90 13.91
C GLU A 43 3.46 7.49 12.85
N SER A 44 3.40 6.85 11.70
CA SER A 44 2.46 7.15 10.64
C SER A 44 1.43 6.03 10.56
N MET A 45 0.16 6.36 10.75
CA MET A 45 -0.94 5.40 10.77
C MET A 45 -2.04 5.78 9.80
N THR A 46 -2.68 4.81 9.16
CA THR A 46 -3.81 5.04 8.27
C THR A 46 -4.89 3.99 8.45
N THR A 47 -6.13 4.45 8.41
CA THR A 47 -7.34 3.63 8.40
C THR A 47 -7.96 3.54 7.00
N ASN A 48 -7.30 4.14 6.00
CA ASN A 48 -7.78 4.23 4.61
C ASN A 48 -9.23 4.76 4.53
N GLY A 49 -9.47 5.89 5.18
CA GLY A 49 -10.76 6.56 5.28
C GLY A 49 -11.72 5.85 6.24
N GLY A 50 -11.23 5.32 7.36
CA GLY A 50 -12.07 4.65 8.36
C GLY A 50 -12.61 3.28 7.94
N ARG A 51 -11.96 2.60 6.98
CA ARG A 51 -12.40 1.26 6.55
C ARG A 51 -12.18 0.23 7.64
N SER A 52 -13.26 -0.42 8.05
CA SER A 52 -13.21 -1.54 9.01
C SER A 52 -12.25 -2.65 8.52
N GLY A 53 -11.39 -3.12 9.42
CA GLY A 53 -10.42 -4.18 9.15
C GLY A 53 -9.12 -3.73 8.43
N PHE A 54 -8.97 -2.43 8.12
CA PHE A 54 -7.74 -1.86 7.57
C PHE A 54 -7.08 -0.90 8.58
N PHE A 55 -5.91 -1.29 9.07
CA PHE A 55 -5.03 -0.45 9.87
C PHE A 55 -3.61 -0.74 9.41
N ASN A 56 -2.90 0.30 8.97
CA ASN A 56 -1.50 0.22 8.62
C ASN A 56 -0.77 1.27 9.44
N SER A 57 0.23 0.84 10.21
CA SER A 57 1.16 1.72 10.90
C SER A 57 2.58 1.46 10.43
N ASP A 58 3.37 2.52 10.35
CA ASP A 58 4.79 2.48 10.05
C ASP A 58 5.53 3.50 10.91
N VAL A 59 6.81 3.27 11.16
CA VAL A 59 7.66 4.17 11.95
C VAL A 59 8.59 4.91 11.01
N LEU A 60 8.38 6.22 10.90
CA LEU A 60 9.26 7.12 10.16
C LEU A 60 10.48 7.46 11.00
N LYS A 61 11.65 7.42 10.36
CA LYS A 61 12.98 7.55 10.96
C LYS A 61 13.76 8.70 10.28
N PRO A 62 14.95 9.05 10.77
CA PRO A 62 15.83 9.98 10.07
C PRO A 62 16.03 9.60 8.61
N GLY A 63 15.81 10.55 7.70
CA GLY A 63 15.84 10.36 6.25
C GLY A 63 14.48 10.08 5.60
N ASP A 64 13.44 9.76 6.39
CA ASP A 64 12.07 9.63 5.90
C ASP A 64 11.37 11.01 5.87
N PHE A 65 10.20 11.06 5.21
CA PHE A 65 9.37 12.26 5.11
C PHE A 65 7.88 11.96 5.20
N CYS A 66 7.06 12.98 5.42
CA CYS A 66 5.60 12.92 5.33
C CYS A 66 5.02 14.20 4.71
N GLY A 67 3.74 14.18 4.32
CA GLY A 67 3.08 15.29 3.60
C GLY A 67 3.30 15.26 2.09
N GLU A 68 3.57 14.08 1.55
CA GLU A 68 3.84 13.82 0.13
C GLU A 68 2.65 14.08 -0.80
N GLU A 69 1.45 14.16 -0.24
CA GLU A 69 0.24 14.60 -0.93
C GLU A 69 0.43 15.98 -1.59
N LEU A 70 1.26 16.84 -0.97
CA LEU A 70 1.60 18.15 -1.50
C LEU A 70 2.38 18.09 -2.81
N LEU A 71 3.12 17.03 -3.09
CA LEU A 71 3.85 16.91 -4.34
C LEU A 71 2.89 16.77 -5.51
N THR A 72 1.89 15.88 -5.40
CA THR A 72 0.88 15.73 -6.44
C THR A 72 0.12 17.04 -6.67
N TRP A 73 -0.28 17.72 -5.59
CA TRP A 73 -0.94 19.01 -5.67
C TRP A 73 -0.06 20.13 -6.25
N ALA A 74 1.21 20.19 -5.86
CA ALA A 74 2.11 21.25 -6.31
C ALA A 74 2.43 21.14 -7.80
N LEU A 75 2.51 19.90 -8.30
CA LEU A 75 2.91 19.61 -9.68
C LEU A 75 1.75 19.66 -10.67
N ASP A 76 0.51 19.55 -10.20
CA ASP A 76 -0.69 19.71 -11.02
C ASP A 76 -0.89 21.20 -11.41
N PRO A 77 -0.85 21.56 -12.70
CA PRO A 77 -1.10 22.93 -13.17
C PRO A 77 -2.53 23.40 -12.92
N HIS A 78 -3.49 22.47 -12.80
CA HIS A 78 -4.91 22.73 -12.60
C HIS A 78 -5.33 22.59 -11.13
N SER A 79 -4.38 22.39 -10.22
CA SER A 79 -4.67 22.26 -8.80
C SER A 79 -5.44 23.48 -8.29
N THR A 80 -6.52 23.23 -7.57
CA THR A 80 -7.26 24.29 -6.87
C THR A 80 -6.42 24.91 -5.75
N SER A 81 -6.81 26.10 -5.27
CA SER A 81 -6.20 26.74 -4.11
C SER A 81 -6.42 25.98 -2.79
N SER A 82 -7.26 24.95 -2.79
CA SER A 82 -7.48 24.08 -1.63
C SER A 82 -6.36 23.07 -1.48
N LEU A 83 -5.83 22.95 -0.28
CA LEU A 83 -4.79 21.98 0.06
C LEU A 83 -5.33 20.55 0.04
N PRO A 84 -4.48 19.56 -0.30
CA PRO A 84 -4.88 18.17 -0.27
C PRO A 84 -5.10 17.70 1.17
N SER A 85 -6.04 16.77 1.36
CA SER A 85 -6.26 16.11 2.65
C SER A 85 -5.23 15.01 2.91
N SER A 86 -4.77 14.90 4.15
CA SER A 86 -3.81 13.88 4.57
C SER A 86 -4.42 12.48 4.51
N THR A 87 -3.66 11.53 3.96
CA THR A 87 -4.07 10.11 3.92
C THR A 87 -3.69 9.33 5.18
N ARG A 88 -2.88 9.93 6.06
CA ARG A 88 -2.36 9.30 7.28
C ARG A 88 -2.40 10.26 8.46
N SER A 89 -2.53 9.72 9.66
CA SER A 89 -2.27 10.45 10.90
C SER A 89 -0.81 10.24 11.31
N VAL A 90 -0.12 11.32 11.67
CA VAL A 90 1.29 11.28 12.07
C VAL A 90 1.43 11.82 13.48
N LYS A 91 2.05 11.02 14.34
CA LYS A 91 2.30 11.34 15.75
C LYS A 91 3.78 11.16 16.08
N THR A 92 4.36 12.04 16.87
CA THR A 92 5.73 11.90 17.34
C THR A 92 5.83 10.84 18.44
N LEU A 93 6.82 9.97 18.33
CA LEU A 93 7.17 8.96 19.34
C LEU A 93 8.37 9.37 20.21
N SER A 94 9.08 10.41 19.81
CA SER A 94 10.17 11.05 20.56
C SER A 94 10.16 12.54 20.25
N GLU A 95 11.09 13.30 20.83
CA GLU A 95 11.45 14.61 20.28
C GLU A 95 11.93 14.44 18.83
N VAL A 96 11.46 15.32 17.95
CA VAL A 96 11.73 15.28 16.52
C VAL A 96 12.29 16.62 16.06
N GLU A 97 13.42 16.55 15.36
CA GLU A 97 14.00 17.64 14.59
C GLU A 97 13.72 17.36 13.11
N ALA A 98 13.08 18.30 12.43
CA ALA A 98 12.72 18.16 11.03
C ALA A 98 12.87 19.49 10.28
N PHE A 99 12.86 19.41 8.96
CA PHE A 99 12.66 20.57 8.10
C PHE A 99 11.27 20.53 7.49
N ALA A 100 10.56 21.65 7.56
CA ALA A 100 9.28 21.85 6.92
C ALA A 100 9.44 22.61 5.61
N LEU A 101 8.81 22.09 4.56
CA LEU A 101 8.60 22.79 3.29
C LEU A 101 7.12 23.12 3.17
N MET A 102 6.79 24.41 3.19
CA MET A 102 5.41 24.87 3.11
C MET A 102 4.81 24.58 1.73
N ALA A 103 3.50 24.34 1.67
CA ALA A 103 2.77 24.10 0.43
C ALA A 103 2.98 25.24 -0.59
N GLU A 104 2.87 26.50 -0.16
CA GLU A 104 3.08 27.66 -1.03
C GLU A 104 4.49 27.72 -1.61
N ASP A 105 5.50 27.40 -0.79
CA ASP A 105 6.89 27.36 -1.22
C ASP A 105 7.16 26.23 -2.21
N LEU A 106 6.58 25.05 -1.96
CA LEU A 106 6.66 23.93 -2.90
C LEU A 106 5.95 24.27 -4.22
N LYS A 107 4.78 24.92 -4.17
CA LYS A 107 4.04 25.35 -5.37
C LYS A 107 4.82 26.39 -6.17
N PHE A 108 5.46 27.33 -5.48
CA PHE A 108 6.34 28.31 -6.10
C PHE A 108 7.49 27.61 -6.85
N VAL A 109 8.22 26.71 -6.19
CA VAL A 109 9.30 25.95 -6.84
C VAL A 109 8.76 25.12 -8.01
N ALA A 110 7.60 24.46 -7.85
CA ALA A 110 6.91 23.74 -8.93
C ALA A 110 6.63 24.61 -10.16
N SER A 111 6.12 25.82 -9.95
CA SER A 111 5.85 26.74 -11.05
C SER A 111 7.10 27.26 -11.77
N GLN A 112 8.19 27.48 -11.03
CA GLN A 112 9.45 28.02 -11.59
C GLN A 112 10.24 26.94 -12.34
N PHE A 113 10.23 25.73 -11.80
CA PHE A 113 11.00 24.62 -12.34
C PHE A 113 10.09 23.63 -13.06
N ARG A 114 9.81 23.90 -14.35
CA ARG A 114 9.12 22.93 -15.24
C ARG A 114 9.78 21.53 -15.27
N ARG A 115 11.03 21.43 -14.79
CA ARG A 115 11.81 20.18 -14.64
C ARG A 115 11.48 19.34 -13.41
N LEU A 116 10.63 19.81 -12.49
CA LEU A 116 10.07 18.96 -11.45
C LEU A 116 9.27 17.77 -12.03
N HIS A 117 8.94 17.81 -13.32
CA HIS A 117 8.34 16.74 -14.11
C HIS A 117 9.32 15.60 -14.47
N SER A 118 10.57 15.62 -13.99
CA SER A 118 11.55 14.57 -14.30
C SER A 118 11.10 13.19 -13.83
N LYS A 119 11.11 12.21 -14.74
CA LYS A 119 10.84 10.79 -14.44
C LYS A 119 11.67 10.27 -13.26
N GLN A 120 12.90 10.75 -13.10
CA GLN A 120 13.78 10.34 -12.00
C GLN A 120 13.20 10.73 -10.63
N LEU A 121 12.68 11.95 -10.51
CA LEU A 121 12.08 12.47 -9.29
C LEU A 121 10.77 11.72 -8.96
N GLN A 122 9.98 11.39 -9.98
CA GLN A 122 8.78 10.54 -9.83
C GLN A 122 9.12 9.16 -9.25
N HIS A 123 10.16 8.51 -9.78
CA HIS A 123 10.59 7.21 -9.31
C HIS A 123 11.10 7.27 -7.87
N THR A 124 11.87 8.30 -7.52
CA THR A 124 12.34 8.53 -6.15
C THR A 124 11.15 8.65 -5.21
N PHE A 125 10.16 9.50 -5.50
CA PHE A 125 9.00 9.65 -4.62
C PHE A 125 8.16 8.39 -4.52
N ARG A 126 7.90 7.67 -5.62
CA ARG A 126 7.22 6.36 -5.59
C ARG A 126 7.96 5.34 -4.74
N LEU A 127 9.30 5.38 -4.75
CA LEU A 127 10.13 4.44 -4.01
C LEU A 127 10.18 4.76 -2.51
N TYR A 128 10.22 6.03 -2.13
CA TYR A 128 10.38 6.44 -0.73
C TYR A 128 9.05 6.70 -0.01
N SER A 129 7.97 6.95 -0.75
CA SER A 129 6.62 7.15 -0.19
C SER A 129 6.11 5.92 0.57
N PRO A 130 5.71 6.09 1.85
CA PRO A 130 5.03 5.04 2.61
C PRO A 130 3.71 4.59 1.97
N GLN A 131 2.94 5.53 1.39
CA GLN A 131 1.66 5.27 0.71
C GLN A 131 1.86 4.36 -0.50
N TRP A 132 2.81 4.67 -1.38
CA TRP A 132 3.14 3.88 -2.56
C TRP A 132 3.67 2.49 -2.21
N ARG A 133 4.56 2.39 -1.21
CA ARG A 133 5.05 1.09 -0.69
C ARG A 133 3.91 0.22 -0.18
N THR A 134 2.99 0.81 0.58
CA THR A 134 1.83 0.10 1.14
C THR A 134 0.90 -0.39 0.04
N TRP A 135 0.60 0.48 -0.94
CA TRP A 135 -0.21 0.10 -2.11
C TRP A 135 0.42 -1.05 -2.89
N ALA A 136 1.71 -0.95 -3.23
CA ALA A 136 2.44 -1.98 -3.96
C ALA A 136 2.44 -3.33 -3.21
N ALA A 137 2.71 -3.30 -1.90
CA ALA A 137 2.66 -4.49 -1.06
C ALA A 137 1.26 -5.13 -1.07
N CYS A 138 0.20 -4.34 -0.88
CA CYS A 138 -1.17 -4.84 -0.93
C CYS A 138 -1.55 -5.39 -2.32
N PHE A 139 -1.12 -4.75 -3.39
CA PHE A 139 -1.36 -5.21 -4.76
C PHE A 139 -0.71 -6.58 -5.02
N ILE A 140 0.57 -6.73 -4.67
CA ILE A 140 1.30 -8.01 -4.77
C ILE A 140 0.64 -9.08 -3.90
N GLN A 141 0.29 -8.75 -2.65
CA GLN A 141 -0.41 -9.68 -1.75
C GLN A 141 -1.76 -10.13 -2.33
N ALA A 142 -2.52 -9.23 -2.94
CA ALA A 142 -3.79 -9.58 -3.57
C ALA A 142 -3.60 -10.51 -4.77
N ALA A 143 -2.61 -10.23 -5.62
CA ALA A 143 -2.25 -11.08 -6.75
C ALA A 143 -1.80 -12.48 -6.30
N TRP A 144 -0.92 -12.57 -5.29
CA TRP A 144 -0.49 -13.84 -4.71
C TRP A 144 -1.64 -14.63 -4.10
N ARG A 145 -2.54 -13.98 -3.35
CA ARG A 145 -3.71 -14.65 -2.78
C ARG A 145 -4.65 -15.17 -3.87
N ARG A 146 -4.82 -14.44 -4.98
CA ARG A 146 -5.58 -14.93 -6.16
C ARG A 146 -4.91 -16.15 -6.77
N HIS A 147 -3.61 -16.09 -7.05
CA HIS A 147 -2.85 -17.21 -7.60
C HIS A 147 -2.91 -18.44 -6.70
N ALA A 148 -2.71 -18.27 -5.39
CA ALA A 148 -2.76 -19.37 -4.42
C ALA A 148 -4.15 -20.01 -4.31
N ARG A 149 -5.23 -19.22 -4.44
CA ARG A 149 -6.60 -19.76 -4.51
C ARG A 149 -6.81 -20.55 -5.79
N LYS A 150 -6.46 -19.99 -6.95
CA LYS A 150 -6.57 -20.68 -8.23
C LYS A 150 -5.80 -21.99 -8.24
N LYS A 151 -4.54 -21.99 -7.78
CA LYS A 151 -3.72 -23.20 -7.68
C LYS A 151 -4.35 -24.27 -6.79
N LEU A 152 -5.07 -23.88 -5.73
CA LEU A 152 -5.78 -24.81 -4.87
C LEU A 152 -7.03 -25.36 -5.56
N GLU A 153 -7.79 -24.52 -6.26
CA GLU A 153 -8.96 -24.91 -7.05
C GLU A 153 -8.57 -25.88 -8.16
N ASP A 154 -7.52 -25.57 -8.93
CA ASP A 154 -6.99 -26.44 -9.99
C ASP A 154 -6.56 -27.81 -9.42
N ALA A 155 -5.88 -27.82 -8.27
CA ALA A 155 -5.48 -29.07 -7.61
C ALA A 155 -6.68 -29.89 -7.09
N LEU A 156 -7.74 -29.24 -6.62
CA LEU A 156 -8.97 -29.93 -6.22
C LEU A 156 -9.71 -30.50 -7.44
N HIS A 157 -9.74 -29.75 -8.54
CA HIS A 157 -10.38 -30.18 -9.79
C HIS A 157 -9.64 -31.38 -10.39
N GLU A 158 -8.30 -31.40 -10.39
CA GLU A 158 -7.50 -32.54 -10.85
C GLU A 158 -7.76 -33.80 -10.00
N GLU A 159 -7.86 -33.65 -8.69
CA GLU A 159 -8.17 -34.77 -7.79
C GLU A 159 -9.61 -35.28 -7.97
N GLU A 160 -10.57 -34.39 -8.27
CA GLU A 160 -11.96 -34.75 -8.60
C GLU A 160 -12.07 -35.48 -9.94
N GLU A 161 -11.39 -35.02 -11.00
CA GLU A 161 -11.34 -35.72 -12.29
C GLU A 161 -10.74 -37.13 -12.15
N ARG A 162 -9.66 -37.26 -11.37
CA ARG A 162 -9.06 -38.57 -11.07
C ARG A 162 -10.03 -39.50 -10.34
N LEU A 163 -10.82 -38.98 -9.40
CA LEU A 163 -11.87 -39.75 -8.74
C LEU A 163 -12.92 -40.22 -9.75
N GLN A 164 -13.44 -39.31 -10.57
CA GLN A 164 -14.46 -39.61 -11.56
C GLN A 164 -13.99 -40.68 -12.55
N ALA A 165 -12.74 -40.60 -13.01
CA ALA A 165 -12.13 -41.62 -13.87
C ALA A 165 -12.02 -42.99 -13.17
N ALA A 166 -11.59 -43.02 -11.90
CA ALA A 166 -11.52 -44.25 -11.12
C ALA A 166 -12.92 -44.87 -10.93
N MET A 167 -13.94 -44.06 -10.66
CA MET A 167 -15.33 -44.51 -10.52
C MET A 167 -15.88 -45.05 -11.86
N ALA A 168 -15.62 -44.37 -12.97
CA ALA A 168 -16.02 -44.82 -14.31
C ALA A 168 -15.38 -46.17 -14.69
N SER A 169 -14.12 -46.40 -14.31
CA SER A 169 -13.45 -47.70 -14.52
C SER A 169 -14.04 -48.82 -13.65
N SER A 170 -14.57 -48.48 -12.47
CA SER A 170 -15.17 -49.44 -11.53
C SER A 170 -16.60 -49.82 -11.89
N ALA A 171 -17.31 -49.04 -12.70
CA ALA A 171 -18.73 -49.24 -13.03
C ALA A 171 -19.03 -50.54 -13.82
N ALA A 172 -18.00 -51.26 -14.28
CA ALA A 172 -18.14 -52.59 -14.88
C ALA A 172 -18.14 -53.76 -13.87
N SER A 173 -17.90 -53.51 -12.56
CA SER A 173 -17.93 -54.53 -11.49
C SER A 173 -18.28 -53.92 -10.12
N SER A 174 -18.50 -54.73 -9.08
CA SER A 174 -18.67 -54.25 -7.70
C SER A 174 -17.57 -53.27 -7.27
N PRO A 175 -17.85 -52.27 -6.40
CA PRO A 175 -16.88 -51.22 -6.06
C PRO A 175 -15.59 -51.86 -5.54
N SER A 176 -14.51 -51.69 -6.30
CA SER A 176 -13.23 -52.33 -5.98
C SER A 176 -12.66 -51.71 -4.70
N LEU A 177 -11.99 -52.52 -3.89
CA LEU A 177 -11.29 -52.09 -2.66
C LEU A 177 -10.37 -50.88 -2.93
N GLY A 178 -9.81 -50.80 -4.13
CA GLY A 178 -9.03 -49.66 -4.62
C GLY A 178 -9.82 -48.35 -4.73
N ALA A 179 -11.07 -48.39 -5.19
CA ALA A 179 -11.92 -47.20 -5.29
C ALA A 179 -12.27 -46.63 -3.90
N THR A 180 -12.55 -47.48 -2.91
CA THR A 180 -12.84 -47.06 -1.52
C THR A 180 -11.62 -46.46 -0.83
N LEU A 181 -10.44 -47.06 -1.03
CA LEU A 181 -9.17 -46.53 -0.52
C LEU A 181 -8.86 -45.15 -1.13
N TYR A 182 -9.16 -44.99 -2.42
CA TYR A 182 -8.93 -43.73 -3.13
C TYR A 182 -9.90 -42.62 -2.68
N ALA A 183 -11.20 -42.90 -2.58
CA ALA A 183 -12.19 -41.97 -2.01
C ALA A 183 -11.83 -41.54 -0.58
N SER A 184 -11.32 -42.46 0.24
CA SER A 184 -10.83 -42.17 1.60
C SER A 184 -9.61 -41.23 1.60
N ARG A 185 -8.66 -41.43 0.67
CA ARG A 185 -7.51 -40.53 0.50
C ARG A 185 -7.92 -39.15 0.01
N PHE A 186 -8.87 -39.08 -0.93
CA PHE A 186 -9.44 -37.81 -1.40
C PHE A 186 -10.10 -37.04 -0.27
N ALA A 187 -11.00 -37.67 0.48
CA ALA A 187 -11.67 -37.05 1.63
C ALA A 187 -10.65 -36.57 2.68
N ALA A 188 -9.61 -37.35 2.97
CA ALA A 188 -8.55 -36.96 3.89
C ALA A 188 -7.71 -35.76 3.36
N ASN A 189 -7.44 -35.69 2.06
CA ASN A 189 -6.77 -34.55 1.44
C ASN A 189 -7.64 -33.28 1.50
N VAL A 190 -8.93 -33.38 1.14
CA VAL A 190 -9.89 -32.26 1.21
C VAL A 190 -10.08 -31.77 2.66
N LEU A 191 -10.17 -32.68 3.63
CA LEU A 191 -10.26 -32.29 5.05
C LEU A 191 -8.97 -31.64 5.57
N ARG A 192 -7.80 -32.07 5.10
CA ARG A 192 -6.52 -31.41 5.40
C ARG A 192 -6.44 -30.01 4.80
N THR A 193 -6.89 -29.81 3.57
CA THR A 193 -6.91 -28.47 2.96
C THR A 193 -7.92 -27.54 3.66
N LEU A 194 -9.10 -28.06 4.01
CA LEU A 194 -10.11 -27.32 4.79
C LEU A 194 -9.63 -26.98 6.19
N ARG A 195 -8.94 -27.87 6.92
CA ARG A 195 -8.36 -27.56 8.23
C ARG A 195 -7.27 -26.49 8.13
N ARG A 196 -6.35 -26.62 7.16
CA ARG A 196 -5.27 -25.65 6.93
C ARG A 196 -5.82 -24.27 6.56
N ASN A 197 -6.92 -24.24 5.81
CA ASN A 197 -7.66 -23.02 5.49
C ASN A 197 -8.56 -22.55 6.65
N GLY A 198 -9.04 -23.44 7.52
CA GLY A 198 -9.86 -23.14 8.70
C GLY A 198 -9.07 -22.43 9.79
N THR A 199 -7.83 -22.86 10.05
CA THR A 199 -6.89 -22.13 10.92
C THR A 199 -6.47 -20.77 10.35
N ARG A 200 -6.51 -20.60 9.02
CA ARG A 200 -6.33 -19.29 8.36
C ARG A 200 -7.62 -18.45 8.40
N LYS A 201 -8.80 -19.05 8.22
CA LYS A 201 -10.11 -18.40 8.31
C LYS A 201 -10.42 -17.90 9.71
N GLY A 202 -10.05 -18.63 10.78
CA GLY A 202 -10.23 -18.15 12.16
C GLY A 202 -9.45 -16.86 12.48
N ARG A 203 -8.45 -16.49 11.67
CA ARG A 203 -7.74 -15.19 11.73
C ARG A 203 -8.17 -14.19 10.64
N LEU A 204 -9.04 -14.59 9.70
CA LEU A 204 -9.42 -13.84 8.49
C LEU A 204 -10.94 -13.66 8.33
N GLN A 205 -11.77 -14.22 9.22
CA GLN A 205 -13.23 -14.30 9.02
C GLN A 205 -13.99 -12.98 9.17
N GLU A 206 -13.31 -11.87 9.41
CA GLU A 206 -13.90 -10.53 9.41
C GLU A 206 -13.21 -9.58 8.41
N ARG A 207 -12.62 -10.12 7.33
CA ARG A 207 -12.19 -9.30 6.18
C ARG A 207 -13.06 -9.62 4.98
N LEU A 208 -14.12 -8.83 4.86
CA LEU A 208 -14.86 -8.51 3.63
C LEU A 208 -13.88 -8.36 2.43
N PRO A 209 -14.36 -8.47 1.17
CA PRO A 209 -13.48 -8.63 0.01
C PRO A 209 -12.39 -7.58 0.06
N VAL A 210 -11.15 -7.96 -0.26
CA VAL A 210 -10.02 -7.04 -0.42
C VAL A 210 -10.43 -6.03 -1.50
N MET A 211 -11.17 -5.00 -1.11
CA MET A 211 -11.37 -3.80 -1.88
C MET A 211 -9.98 -3.24 -1.96
N LEU A 212 -9.39 -3.38 -3.14
CA LEU A 212 -8.04 -2.95 -3.45
C LEU A 212 -7.89 -1.52 -2.91
N LEU A 213 -6.79 -1.28 -2.17
CA LEU A 213 -6.37 0.08 -1.87
C LEU A 213 -6.48 0.89 -3.15
N GLN A 214 -7.16 2.04 -3.09
CA GLN A 214 -7.18 2.94 -4.23
C GLN A 214 -5.73 3.27 -4.57
N LYS A 215 -5.42 3.23 -5.86
CA LYS A 215 -4.10 3.64 -6.36
C LYS A 215 -3.87 5.07 -5.86
N PRO A 216 -2.78 5.35 -5.14
CA PRO A 216 -2.43 6.72 -4.77
C PRO A 216 -2.44 7.60 -6.03
N ALA A 217 -2.92 8.84 -5.90
CA ALA A 217 -2.98 9.77 -7.02
C ALA A 217 -1.56 9.97 -7.57
N GLU A 218 -1.38 9.68 -8.86
CA GLU A 218 -0.14 10.01 -9.54
C GLU A 218 -0.12 11.53 -9.75
N PRO A 219 1.00 12.22 -9.48
CA PRO A 219 1.15 13.56 -9.98
C PRO A 219 1.02 13.52 -11.50
N ASP A 220 0.09 14.31 -12.03
CA ASP A 220 -0.09 14.46 -13.47
C ASP A 220 0.97 15.44 -13.98
N PHE A 221 1.84 14.94 -14.85
CA PHE A 221 2.90 15.71 -15.47
C PHE A 221 2.72 15.81 -16.99
N SER A 222 1.54 15.47 -17.51
CA SER A 222 1.26 15.42 -18.95
C SER A 222 1.04 16.78 -19.62
N ALA A 223 1.14 17.88 -18.86
CA ALA A 223 1.01 19.23 -19.41
C ALA A 223 2.25 19.66 -20.21
N GLU A 224 2.10 19.51 -21.52
CA GLU A 224 2.63 20.33 -22.62
C GLU A 224 4.10 20.13 -23.04
N GLU A 225 4.29 19.14 -23.92
CA GLU A 225 5.15 19.33 -25.11
C GLU A 225 4.48 20.36 -26.03
N HIS A 226 4.76 21.65 -25.85
CA HIS A 226 4.61 22.70 -26.87
C HIS A 226 5.70 23.77 -26.71
#